data_AF-A0A7G2N5N1-F1
#
_entry.id   AF-A0A7G2N5N1-F1
#
_cell.length_a   1.000
_cell.length_b   1.000
_cell.length_c   1.000
_cell.angle_alpha   90.00
_cell.angle_beta   90.00
_cell.angle_gamma   90.00
#
_symmetry.space_group_name_H-M   'P 1'
#
loop_
_entity.id
_entity.type
_entity.pdbx_description
1 polymer ?
#
loop_
_entity_poly.entity_id
_entity_poly.type
_entity_poly.pdbx_seq_one_letter_code
_entity_poly.pdbx_strand_id
1 'polypeptide(L)'
;MLTYDEALQKLKLIVKNSNSYTLTDLEQLIRQISIDDPIANGNATTVLYSGMVKPGVHSNKIIQEIYNRSDVRVIDRTHIGQFLLSPEYEIALEAAYINTYLDVSPSKLESAIGAYLYGGESRGTTGPWAEASKRFAQNTEGSENPLVTSSEMKLLIFK
;
A
#
# COMPACT_ATOMS: atom_id res chain seq x y z
N MET A 1 -15.59 -2.10 -2.28
CA MET A 1 -14.20 -1.58 -2.23
C MET A 1 -13.93 -0.88 -3.55
N LEU A 2 -13.12 0.18 -3.55
CA LEU A 2 -12.80 0.98 -4.74
C LEU A 2 -11.65 0.35 -5.51
N THR A 3 -11.75 0.34 -6.83
CA THR A 3 -10.62 0.11 -7.73
C THR A 3 -9.64 1.28 -7.70
N TYR A 4 -8.49 1.12 -8.35
CA TYR A 4 -7.50 2.19 -8.50
C TYR A 4 -8.09 3.46 -9.15
N ASP A 5 -8.80 3.30 -10.26
CA ASP A 5 -9.38 4.44 -11.00
C ASP A 5 -10.46 5.15 -10.19
N GLU A 6 -11.32 4.41 -9.49
CA GLU A 6 -12.34 4.97 -8.59
C GLU A 6 -11.70 5.72 -7.41
N ALA A 7 -10.60 5.19 -6.86
CA ALA A 7 -9.86 5.85 -5.79
C ALA A 7 -9.24 7.18 -6.27
N LEU A 8 -8.64 7.22 -7.47
CA LEU A 8 -8.13 8.45 -8.07
C LEU A 8 -9.24 9.47 -8.35
N GLN A 9 -10.41 9.03 -8.81
CA GLN A 9 -11.55 9.92 -9.00
C GLN A 9 -12.02 10.53 -7.67
N LYS A 10 -12.12 9.72 -6.60
CA LYS A 10 -12.46 10.24 -5.27
C LYS A 10 -11.39 11.20 -4.74
N LEU A 11 -10.11 10.90 -4.93
CA LEU A 11 -9.02 11.80 -4.55
C LEU A 11 -9.16 13.16 -5.24
N LYS A 12 -9.42 13.17 -6.56
CA LYS A 12 -9.66 14.40 -7.32
C LYS A 12 -10.85 15.20 -6.76
N LEU A 13 -11.91 14.54 -6.31
CA LEU A 13 -13.06 15.21 -5.69
C LEU A 13 -12.70 15.81 -4.32
N ILE A 14 -11.92 15.11 -3.49
CA ILE A 14 -11.44 15.63 -2.20
C ILE A 14 -10.62 16.90 -2.43
N VAL A 15 -9.64 16.83 -3.33
CA VAL A 15 -8.75 17.95 -3.67
C VAL A 15 -9.54 19.13 -4.25
N LYS A 16 -10.53 18.86 -5.12
CA LYS A 16 -11.33 19.93 -5.75
C LYS A 16 -12.28 20.62 -4.77
N ASN A 17 -12.86 19.86 -3.84
CA ASN A 17 -13.93 20.37 -2.98
C ASN A 17 -13.43 20.97 -1.66
N SER A 18 -12.18 20.72 -1.30
CA SER A 18 -11.57 21.23 -0.08
C SER A 18 -10.18 21.79 -0.36
N ASN A 19 -10.01 23.08 -0.10
CA ASN A 19 -8.69 23.71 -0.14
C ASN A 19 -7.79 23.30 1.04
N SER A 20 -8.32 22.54 2.00
CA SER A 20 -7.63 22.18 3.25
C SER A 20 -7.98 20.76 3.72
N TYR A 21 -7.95 19.78 2.82
CA TYR A 21 -8.08 18.37 3.22
C TYR A 21 -6.86 17.92 4.03
N THR A 22 -7.06 16.92 4.90
CA THR A 22 -6.14 16.49 5.95
C THR A 22 -5.70 15.05 5.74
N LEU A 23 -4.74 14.58 6.56
CA LEU A 23 -4.34 13.18 6.58
C LEU A 23 -5.52 12.24 6.90
N THR A 24 -6.45 12.67 7.75
CA THR A 24 -7.65 11.89 8.08
C THR A 24 -8.54 11.66 6.85
N ASP A 25 -8.68 12.65 5.96
CA ASP A 25 -9.46 12.50 4.73
C ASP A 25 -8.83 11.44 3.81
N LEU A 26 -7.50 11.45 3.69
CA LEU A 26 -6.77 10.46 2.90
C LEU A 26 -6.85 9.06 3.52
N GLU A 27 -6.73 8.94 4.85
CA GLU A 27 -6.88 7.66 5.56
C GLU A 27 -8.27 7.06 5.36
N GLN A 28 -9.32 7.90 5.39
CA GLN A 28 -10.69 7.46 5.11
C GLN A 28 -10.86 6.97 3.67
N LEU A 29 -10.21 7.62 2.69
CA LEU A 29 -10.19 7.15 1.31
C LEU A 29 -9.48 5.79 1.20
N ILE A 30 -8.28 5.66 1.77
CA ILE A 30 -7.44 4.45 1.72
C ILE A 30 -8.19 3.21 2.24
N ARG A 31 -8.95 3.37 3.33
CA ARG A 31 -9.76 2.29 3.91
C ARG A 31 -10.81 1.73 2.95
N GLN A 32 -11.22 2.50 1.95
CA GLN A 32 -12.22 2.09 0.97
C GLN A 32 -11.61 1.40 -0.26
N ILE A 33 -10.31 1.52 -0.50
CA ILE A 33 -9.63 0.98 -1.70
C ILE A 33 -9.46 -0.51 -1.58
N SER A 34 -9.70 -1.27 -2.64
CA SER A 34 -9.58 -2.73 -2.65
C SER A 34 -8.13 -3.19 -2.49
N ILE A 35 -8.00 -4.38 -1.90
CA ILE A 35 -6.73 -5.11 -1.73
C ILE A 35 -6.57 -6.24 -2.76
N ASP A 36 -7.45 -6.27 -3.76
CA ASP A 36 -7.42 -7.26 -4.83
C ASP A 36 -6.26 -6.98 -5.76
N ASP A 37 -5.55 -8.05 -6.13
CA ASP A 37 -4.51 -8.06 -7.15
C ASP A 37 -5.17 -8.55 -8.46
N PRO A 38 -5.44 -7.66 -9.44
CA PRO A 38 -6.20 -8.02 -10.63
C PRO A 38 -5.45 -8.98 -11.57
N ILE A 39 -4.14 -9.20 -11.35
CA ILE A 39 -3.30 -10.09 -12.16
C ILE A 39 -3.20 -11.49 -11.52
N ALA A 40 -3.34 -11.58 -10.21
CA ALA A 40 -3.25 -12.84 -9.48
C ALA A 40 -4.45 -13.74 -9.79
N ASN A 41 -4.18 -15.02 -10.07
CA ASN A 41 -5.23 -16.03 -10.17
C ASN A 41 -5.69 -16.49 -8.78
N GLY A 42 -6.81 -17.22 -8.71
CA GLY A 42 -7.40 -17.65 -7.42
C GLY A 42 -6.53 -18.60 -6.58
N ASN A 43 -5.49 -19.21 -7.17
CA ASN A 43 -4.55 -20.11 -6.50
C ASN A 43 -3.18 -19.44 -6.27
N ALA A 44 -3.08 -18.13 -6.46
CA ALA A 44 -1.81 -17.43 -6.40
C ALA A 44 -1.19 -17.47 -4.99
N THR A 45 0.12 -17.67 -4.94
CA THR A 45 0.89 -17.59 -3.68
C THR A 45 1.04 -16.14 -3.26
N THR A 46 0.58 -15.79 -2.06
CA THR A 46 0.82 -14.43 -1.53
C THR A 46 2.29 -14.29 -1.12
N VAL A 47 2.96 -13.30 -1.71
CA VAL A 47 4.36 -12.98 -1.43
C VAL A 47 4.42 -11.76 -0.53
N LEU A 48 4.96 -11.94 0.67
CA LEU A 48 5.30 -10.87 1.59
C LEU A 48 6.80 -10.62 1.52
N TYR A 49 7.22 -9.37 1.37
CA TYR A 49 8.61 -8.99 1.14
C TYR A 49 8.96 -7.68 1.84
N SER A 50 10.22 -7.55 2.25
CA SER A 50 10.75 -6.35 2.86
C SER A 50 12.27 -6.33 2.73
N GLY A 51 12.83 -5.12 2.69
CA GLY A 51 14.23 -4.88 2.99
C GLY A 51 15.24 -5.47 2.00
N MET A 52 16.43 -5.71 2.53
CA MET A 52 17.56 -6.26 1.79
C MET A 52 17.61 -7.77 2.01
N VAL A 53 17.76 -8.52 0.92
CA VAL A 53 17.82 -10.00 0.97
C VAL A 53 19.25 -10.49 1.11
N LYS A 54 20.19 -9.79 0.47
CA LYS A 54 21.65 -9.97 0.58
C LYS A 54 22.33 -8.67 0.19
N PRO A 55 23.63 -8.47 0.49
CA PRO A 55 24.34 -7.23 0.16
C PRO A 55 24.10 -6.80 -1.31
N GLY A 56 23.54 -5.60 -1.48
CA GLY A 56 23.22 -5.00 -2.79
C GLY A 56 21.93 -5.49 -3.48
N VAL A 57 21.20 -6.44 -2.89
CA VAL A 57 19.95 -6.99 -3.45
C VAL A 57 18.77 -6.70 -2.53
N HIS A 58 17.87 -5.86 -3.02
CA HIS A 58 16.63 -5.50 -2.35
C HIS A 58 15.51 -6.43 -2.80
N SER A 59 14.59 -6.75 -1.89
CA SER A 59 13.44 -7.60 -2.18
C SER A 59 12.61 -7.06 -3.34
N ASN A 60 12.48 -5.73 -3.47
CA ASN A 60 11.75 -5.10 -4.57
C ASN A 60 12.32 -5.44 -5.95
N LYS A 61 13.64 -5.64 -6.07
CA LYS A 61 14.25 -6.11 -7.33
C LYS A 61 13.78 -7.53 -7.66
N ILE A 62 13.64 -8.39 -6.66
CA ILE A 62 13.14 -9.76 -6.86
C ILE A 62 11.66 -9.71 -7.26
N ILE A 63 10.87 -8.84 -6.64
CA ILE A 63 9.45 -8.67 -6.99
C ILE A 63 9.28 -8.18 -8.42
N GLN A 64 10.14 -7.29 -8.92
CA GLN A 64 10.11 -6.84 -10.31
C GLN A 64 10.25 -8.01 -11.30
N GLU A 65 11.11 -8.99 -11.01
CA GLU A 65 11.30 -10.18 -11.87
C GLU A 65 10.07 -11.09 -11.92
N ILE A 66 9.23 -11.09 -10.87
CA ILE A 66 8.02 -11.91 -10.78
C ILE A 66 6.74 -11.09 -10.94
N TYR A 67 6.85 -9.80 -11.28
CA TYR A 67 5.73 -8.87 -11.24
C TYR A 67 4.59 -9.24 -12.20
N ASN A 68 4.87 -9.89 -13.34
CA ASN A 68 3.83 -10.25 -14.31
C ASN A 68 3.29 -11.68 -14.12
N ARG A 69 3.76 -12.40 -13.10
CA ARG A 69 3.34 -13.78 -12.84
C ARG A 69 1.97 -13.81 -12.16
N SER A 70 1.01 -14.51 -12.77
CA SER A 70 -0.35 -14.64 -12.21
C SER A 70 -0.43 -15.67 -11.07
N ASP A 71 0.57 -16.54 -10.91
CA ASP A 71 0.66 -17.54 -9.84
C ASP A 71 1.23 -16.97 -8.52
N VAL A 72 1.58 -15.68 -8.51
CA VAL A 72 1.93 -14.95 -7.29
C VAL A 72 0.91 -13.84 -7.09
N ARG A 73 0.75 -13.39 -5.84
CA ARG A 73 -0.03 -12.23 -5.44
C ARG A 73 0.92 -11.28 -4.70
N VAL A 74 1.01 -10.03 -5.11
CA VAL A 74 1.94 -9.03 -4.55
C VAL A 74 1.21 -7.73 -4.25
N ILE A 75 1.54 -7.10 -3.13
CA ILE A 75 0.79 -5.93 -2.66
C ILE A 75 0.89 -4.76 -3.63
N ASP A 76 2.04 -4.56 -4.29
CA ASP A 76 2.25 -3.45 -5.22
C ASP A 76 1.27 -3.49 -6.40
N ARG A 77 0.81 -4.67 -6.83
CA ARG A 77 -0.16 -4.81 -7.94
C ARG A 77 -1.60 -4.56 -7.53
N THR A 78 -1.88 -4.56 -6.23
CA THR A 78 -3.23 -4.34 -5.74
C THR A 78 -3.70 -2.93 -6.04
N HIS A 79 -5.02 -2.70 -6.08
CA HIS A 79 -5.56 -1.37 -6.29
C HIS A 79 -5.04 -0.35 -5.26
N ILE A 80 -4.96 -0.73 -3.98
CA ILE A 80 -4.37 0.12 -2.93
C ILE A 80 -2.86 0.29 -3.09
N GLY A 81 -2.12 -0.74 -3.50
CA GLY A 81 -0.67 -0.65 -3.73
C GLY A 81 -0.36 0.33 -4.86
N GLN A 82 -1.04 0.18 -6.00
CA GLN A 82 -0.93 1.11 -7.13
C GLN A 82 -1.34 2.54 -6.73
N PHE A 83 -2.39 2.69 -5.93
CA PHE A 83 -2.81 4.01 -5.43
C PHE A 83 -1.74 4.65 -4.54
N LEU A 84 -1.19 3.92 -3.57
CA LEU A 84 -0.15 4.43 -2.68
C LEU A 84 1.18 4.73 -3.39
N LEU A 85 1.44 4.07 -4.53
CA LEU A 85 2.59 4.33 -5.40
C LEU A 85 2.34 5.43 -6.44
N SER A 86 1.11 5.95 -6.54
CA SER A 86 0.76 6.91 -7.58
C SER A 86 1.31 8.32 -7.29
N PRO A 87 1.79 9.05 -8.33
CA PRO A 87 2.17 10.45 -8.18
C PRO A 87 1.03 11.34 -7.67
N GLU A 88 -0.21 11.04 -8.04
CA GLU A 88 -1.39 11.77 -7.58
C GLU A 88 -1.57 11.66 -6.06
N TYR A 89 -1.38 10.47 -5.50
CA TYR A 89 -1.44 10.28 -4.06
C TYR A 89 -0.26 10.95 -3.35
N GLU A 90 0.95 10.87 -3.90
CA GLU A 90 2.14 11.52 -3.34
C GLU A 90 1.95 13.04 -3.20
N ILE A 91 1.52 13.71 -4.28
CA ILE A 91 1.21 15.14 -4.28
C ILE A 91 0.11 15.46 -3.27
N ALA A 92 -0.94 14.63 -3.24
CA ALA A 92 -2.04 14.87 -2.33
C ALA A 92 -1.62 14.70 -0.87
N LEU A 93 -0.78 13.70 -0.57
CA LEU A 93 -0.25 13.40 0.76
C LEU A 93 0.60 14.55 1.28
N GLU A 94 1.48 15.13 0.47
CA GLU A 94 2.29 16.28 0.88
C GLU A 94 1.41 17.46 1.31
N ALA A 95 0.43 17.83 0.49
CA ALA A 95 -0.50 18.92 0.81
C ALA A 95 -1.37 18.60 2.04
N ALA A 96 -1.88 17.37 2.18
CA ALA A 96 -2.61 16.95 3.38
C ALA A 96 -1.73 17.02 4.64
N TYR A 97 -0.45 16.67 4.53
CA TYR A 97 0.50 16.71 5.63
C TYR A 97 0.72 18.15 6.10
N ILE A 98 0.97 19.07 5.17
CA ILE A 98 1.13 20.51 5.46
C ILE A 98 -0.15 21.08 6.11
N ASN A 99 -1.33 20.72 5.59
CA ASN A 99 -2.61 21.17 6.15
C ASN A 99 -2.87 20.61 7.56
N THR A 100 -2.34 19.42 7.87
CA THR A 100 -2.52 18.78 9.18
C THR A 100 -1.51 19.30 10.20
N TYR A 101 -0.27 19.55 9.78
CA TYR A 101 0.83 19.98 10.63
C TYR A 101 1.40 21.32 10.16
N LEU A 102 0.75 22.40 10.60
CA LEU A 102 1.03 23.77 10.16
C LEU A 102 2.47 24.26 10.43
N ASP A 103 3.19 23.63 11.36
CA ASP A 103 4.54 24.02 11.80
C ASP A 103 5.67 23.12 11.27
N VAL A 104 5.39 22.26 10.28
CA VAL A 104 6.43 21.39 9.71
C VAL A 104 7.46 22.21 8.92
N SER A 105 8.75 22.07 9.27
CA SER A 105 9.83 22.71 8.52
C SER A 105 9.95 22.07 7.13
N PRO A 106 10.11 22.86 6.04
CA PRO A 106 10.35 22.32 4.70
C PRO A 106 11.53 21.35 4.64
N SER A 107 12.58 21.61 5.43
CA SER A 107 13.78 20.74 5.51
C SER A 107 13.52 19.35 6.09
N LYS A 108 12.39 19.15 6.78
CA LYS A 108 12.01 17.87 7.41
C LYS A 108 10.82 17.21 6.73
N LEU A 109 10.12 17.91 5.84
CA LEU A 109 8.85 17.49 5.28
C LEU A 109 8.92 16.11 4.63
N GLU A 110 9.89 15.89 3.75
CA GLU A 110 10.09 14.61 3.06
C GLU A 110 10.28 13.45 4.06
N SER A 111 11.16 13.64 5.04
CA SER A 111 11.43 12.62 6.07
C SER A 111 10.20 12.34 6.95
N ALA A 112 9.40 13.37 7.24
CA ALA A 112 8.22 13.28 8.07
C ALA A 112 7.06 12.57 7.35
N ILE A 113 6.87 12.88 6.06
CA ILE A 113 5.94 12.17 5.16
C ILE A 113 6.35 10.71 5.04
N GLY A 114 7.63 10.41 4.81
CA GLY A 114 8.13 9.04 4.76
C GLY A 114 7.89 8.28 6.07
N ALA A 115 8.16 8.91 7.22
CA ALA A 115 7.88 8.33 8.53
C ALA A 115 6.38 8.08 8.75
N TYR A 116 5.49 8.96 8.29
CA TYR A 116 4.05 8.71 8.33
C TYR A 116 3.63 7.58 7.40
N LEU A 117 4.11 7.59 6.15
CA LEU A 117 3.75 6.66 5.10
C LEU A 117 4.09 5.21 5.48
N TYR A 118 5.24 5.01 6.10
CA TYR A 118 5.80 3.70 6.47
C TYR A 118 5.78 3.40 7.98
N GLY A 119 5.16 4.25 8.80
CA GLY A 119 5.08 4.04 10.25
C GLY A 119 6.43 4.10 10.97
N GLY A 120 7.32 5.01 10.60
CA GLY A 120 8.66 5.15 11.18
C GLY A 120 8.67 5.23 12.71
N GLU A 121 7.77 6.02 13.30
CA GLU A 121 7.66 6.15 14.77
C GLU A 121 7.10 4.88 15.44
N SER A 122 6.27 4.13 14.71
CA SER A 122 5.58 2.94 15.20
C SER A 122 6.25 1.63 14.76
N ARG A 123 7.46 1.72 14.19
CA ARG A 123 8.22 0.59 13.62
C ARG A 123 7.40 -0.22 12.59
N GLY A 124 6.67 0.49 11.73
CA GLY A 124 5.88 -0.09 10.64
C GLY A 124 4.51 -0.62 11.03
N THR A 125 4.00 -0.28 12.22
CA THR A 125 2.68 -0.76 12.69
C THR A 125 1.54 0.22 12.41
N THR A 126 1.85 1.44 11.98
CA THR A 126 0.88 2.49 11.62
C THR A 126 1.21 3.10 10.25
N GLY A 127 0.27 3.88 9.72
CA GLY A 127 0.42 4.54 8.43
C GLY A 127 -0.25 3.78 7.27
N PRO A 128 -0.34 4.43 6.10
CA PRO A 128 -0.99 3.87 4.91
C PRO A 128 -0.49 2.47 4.51
N TRP A 129 0.83 2.26 4.47
CA TRP A 129 1.38 0.95 4.09
C TRP A 129 1.18 -0.12 5.15
N ALA A 130 1.16 0.24 6.43
CA ALA A 130 0.87 -0.72 7.50
C ALA A 130 -0.58 -1.21 7.42
N GLU A 131 -1.53 -0.30 7.18
CA GLU A 131 -2.94 -0.64 6.97
C GLU A 131 -3.13 -1.52 5.72
N ALA A 132 -2.51 -1.13 4.60
CA ALA A 132 -2.56 -1.92 3.36
C ALA A 132 -1.95 -3.31 3.56
N SER A 133 -0.78 -3.39 4.19
CA SER A 133 -0.08 -4.67 4.45
C SER A 133 -0.87 -5.59 5.38
N LYS A 134 -1.48 -5.04 6.43
CA LYS A 134 -2.35 -5.79 7.34
C LYS A 134 -3.52 -6.40 6.57
N ARG A 135 -4.23 -5.59 5.78
CA ARG A 135 -5.35 -6.06 4.95
C ARG A 135 -4.91 -7.06 3.89
N PHE A 136 -3.73 -6.85 3.31
CA PHE A 136 -3.15 -7.75 2.29
C PHE A 136 -2.89 -9.14 2.86
N ALA A 137 -2.29 -9.20 4.05
CA ALA A 137 -1.98 -10.43 4.76
C ALA A 137 -3.21 -11.12 5.36
N GLN A 138 -4.25 -10.36 5.73
CA GLN A 138 -5.51 -10.95 6.22
C GLN A 138 -6.37 -11.53 5.10
N ASN A 139 -6.30 -10.94 3.90
CA ASN A 139 -7.04 -11.43 2.73
C ASN A 139 -6.32 -12.59 2.02
N THR A 140 -5.58 -13.42 2.76
CA THR A 140 -4.90 -14.63 2.25
C THR A 140 -5.66 -15.92 2.56
N GLU A 141 -6.77 -15.83 3.28
CA GLU A 141 -7.64 -16.97 3.52
C GLU A 141 -8.47 -17.28 2.28
N GLY A 142 -8.44 -18.56 1.89
CA GLY A 142 -9.03 -19.06 0.68
C GLY A 142 -10.50 -18.68 0.53
N SER A 143 -10.86 -18.45 -0.72
CA SER A 143 -12.21 -18.52 -1.23
C SER A 143 -12.99 -19.65 -0.54
N GLU A 144 -14.22 -19.37 -0.12
CA GLU A 144 -15.15 -20.34 0.49
C GLU A 144 -15.44 -21.54 -0.43
N ASN A 145 -14.52 -22.52 -0.49
CA ASN A 145 -14.74 -23.80 -1.14
C ASN A 145 -13.91 -24.89 -0.43
N PRO A 146 -14.52 -25.80 0.35
CA PRO A 146 -13.81 -26.72 1.26
C PRO A 146 -13.11 -27.91 0.57
N LEU A 147 -12.74 -27.79 -0.70
CA LEU A 147 -12.03 -28.80 -1.46
C LEU A 147 -11.00 -28.13 -2.37
N VAL A 148 -9.92 -27.60 -1.80
CA VAL A 148 -8.54 -27.63 -2.33
C VAL A 148 -7.65 -27.07 -1.21
N THR A 149 -6.60 -27.81 -0.93
CA THR A 149 -5.68 -27.67 0.19
C THR A 149 -4.92 -26.34 0.18
N SER A 150 -5.02 -25.62 1.31
CA SER A 150 -4.02 -24.71 1.90
C SER A 150 -3.11 -23.97 0.91
N SER A 151 -3.47 -22.74 0.56
CA SER A 151 -2.55 -21.75 0.00
C SER A 151 -1.38 -21.55 0.96
N GLU A 152 -0.19 -22.02 0.58
CA GLU A 152 1.04 -21.82 1.34
C GLU A 152 1.36 -20.32 1.42
N MET A 153 1.24 -19.72 2.61
CA MET A 153 1.88 -18.43 2.88
C MET A 153 3.40 -18.62 2.87
N LYS A 154 4.06 -18.26 1.76
CA LYS A 154 5.53 -18.13 1.74
C LYS A 154 5.90 -16.72 2.19
N LEU A 155 6.14 -16.63 3.49
CA LEU A 155 6.66 -15.44 4.14
C LEU A 155 8.16 -15.29 3.81
N LEU A 156 8.51 -14.39 2.89
CA LEU A 156 9.90 -13.97 2.66
C LEU A 156 10.18 -12.72 3.54
N ILE A 157 10.28 -12.90 4.86
CA ILE A 157 10.84 -11.85 5.72
C ILE A 157 12.36 -11.92 5.60
N PHE A 158 12.99 -10.92 4.98
CA PHE A 158 14.41 -10.67 5.15
C PHE A 158 14.56 -9.34 5.90
N LYS A 159 15.23 -9.40 7.05
CA LYS A 159 15.63 -8.23 7.84
C LYS A 159 16.93 -7.67 7.27
#